data_AF-A0A7K4FGD7-F1
#
_entry.id   AF-A0A7K4FGD7-F1
#
_cell.length_a   1.000
_cell.length_b   1.000
_cell.length_c   1.000
_cell.angle_alpha   90.00
_cell.angle_beta   90.00
_cell.angle_gamma   90.00
#
_symmetry.space_group_name_H-M   'P 1'
#
loop_
_entity.id
_entity.type
_entity.pdbx_description
1 polymer ?
#
loop_
_entity_poly.entity_id
_entity_poly.type
_entity_poly.pdbx_seq_one_letter_code
_entity_poly.pdbx_strand_id
1 'polypeptide(L)'
;MPTQQELGQILERLSQRGRVITLFLAHSGVRPGVLGSYGGETGLTLGDLPELDLDPPIRIAELPFVIRVAAELSKTRRQYITFGTEQLATALVAYLNSRRENGEKLNEHSPVVVPGTLRGIAVRSRREARFGRGFIAMKNVVKEVQDVLHSSAPEGVRWRPYVLRSYCSTRLLLAEGQGKISRDLREAILGHDGGIASRYNVGKRWGEELLTEARREYANAAEFLETSTQTRTNVAAEFRRTLLGVAGLSPEEATTHMEDSNEDILALLRTRLLGGEGGTPKSGNGNGHAAQKPVSLAEAESLLSEGWTFV
;
A
#
# COMPACT_ATOMS: atom_id res chain seq x y z
N MET A 1 -11.88 10.90 10.17
CA MET A 1 -11.19 10.38 8.96
C MET A 1 -10.58 9.04 9.31
N PRO A 2 -10.33 8.13 8.36
CA PRO A 2 -9.72 6.83 8.68
C PRO A 2 -8.32 7.00 9.28
N THR A 3 -7.91 6.08 10.14
CA THR A 3 -6.51 5.87 10.54
C THR A 3 -5.71 5.23 9.40
N GLN A 4 -4.38 5.14 9.53
CA GLN A 4 -3.53 4.39 8.57
C GLN A 4 -3.95 2.93 8.45
N GLN A 5 -4.31 2.31 9.59
CA GLN A 5 -4.77 0.92 9.62
C GLN A 5 -6.15 0.77 8.95
N GLU A 6 -7.11 1.63 9.27
CA GLU A 6 -8.44 1.61 8.63
C GLU A 6 -8.33 1.89 7.12
N LEU A 7 -7.45 2.80 6.70
CA LEU A 7 -7.18 3.03 5.28
C LEU A 7 -6.60 1.77 4.61
N GLY A 8 -5.71 1.04 5.29
CA GLY A 8 -5.19 -0.24 4.81
C GLY A 8 -6.31 -1.26 4.55
N GLN A 9 -7.22 -1.41 5.52
CA GLN A 9 -8.39 -2.30 5.40
C GLN A 9 -9.34 -1.87 4.27
N ILE A 10 -9.54 -0.57 4.08
CA ILE A 10 -10.30 -0.03 2.93
C ILE A 10 -9.65 -0.44 1.60
N LEU A 11 -8.32 -0.31 1.49
CA LEU A 11 -7.57 -0.64 0.27
C LEU A 11 -7.66 -2.12 -0.09
N GLU A 12 -7.71 -3.01 0.89
CA GLU A 12 -7.85 -4.46 0.68
C GLU A 12 -9.21 -4.85 0.08
N ARG A 13 -10.27 -4.10 0.38
CA ARG A 13 -11.64 -4.35 -0.10
C ARG A 13 -11.93 -3.73 -1.47
N LEU A 14 -11.05 -2.88 -1.98
CA LEU A 14 -11.25 -2.14 -3.22
C LEU A 14 -10.75 -2.92 -4.45
N SER A 15 -11.39 -2.68 -5.59
CA SER A 15 -10.88 -3.08 -6.91
C SER A 15 -9.49 -2.45 -7.18
N GLN A 16 -8.70 -2.97 -8.12
CA GLN A 16 -7.43 -2.35 -8.52
C GLN A 16 -7.59 -0.86 -8.86
N ARG A 17 -8.66 -0.52 -9.60
CA ARG A 17 -8.99 0.87 -9.91
C ARG A 17 -9.35 1.67 -8.66
N GLY A 18 -10.21 1.12 -7.80
CA GLY A 18 -10.62 1.76 -6.54
C GLY A 18 -9.42 2.04 -5.63
N ARG A 19 -8.45 1.12 -5.57
CA ARG A 19 -7.19 1.30 -4.83
C ARG A 19 -6.38 2.47 -5.36
N VAL A 20 -6.17 2.54 -6.68
CA VAL A 20 -5.47 3.67 -7.32
C VAL A 20 -6.18 4.99 -7.04
N ILE A 21 -7.51 5.05 -7.23
CA ILE A 21 -8.31 6.26 -6.92
C ILE A 21 -8.12 6.66 -5.46
N THR A 22 -8.29 5.73 -4.52
CA THR A 22 -8.18 6.00 -3.09
C THR A 22 -6.81 6.54 -2.73
N LEU A 23 -5.73 5.95 -3.27
CA LEU A 23 -4.36 6.37 -3.00
C LEU A 23 -4.03 7.73 -3.62
N PHE A 24 -4.52 8.05 -4.81
CA PHE A 24 -4.40 9.42 -5.35
C PHE A 24 -5.06 10.46 -4.44
N LEU A 25 -6.26 10.17 -3.91
CA LEU A 25 -6.96 11.07 -3.01
C LEU A 25 -6.28 11.16 -1.63
N ALA A 26 -5.81 10.02 -1.10
CA ALA A 26 -5.31 9.91 0.27
C ALA A 26 -3.82 10.24 0.42
N HIS A 27 -3.00 10.00 -0.61
CA HIS A 27 -1.55 10.19 -0.53
C HIS A 27 -1.15 11.47 -1.26
N SER A 28 -1.64 11.68 -2.48
CA SER A 28 -1.32 12.87 -3.28
C SER A 28 -2.24 14.05 -3.02
N GLY A 29 -3.32 13.82 -2.27
CA GLY A 29 -4.29 14.84 -1.90
C GLY A 29 -5.06 15.42 -3.07
N VAL A 30 -5.03 14.84 -4.27
CA VAL A 30 -5.72 15.43 -5.43
C VAL A 30 -7.24 15.45 -5.23
N ARG A 31 -7.93 16.36 -5.92
CA ARG A 31 -9.41 16.36 -5.90
C ARG A 31 -9.92 15.26 -6.83
N PRO A 32 -11.12 14.67 -6.59
CA PRO A 32 -11.69 13.68 -7.50
C PRO A 32 -11.82 14.18 -8.95
N GLY A 33 -12.09 15.48 -9.11
CA GLY A 33 -12.16 16.15 -10.42
C GLY A 33 -10.85 16.16 -11.21
N VAL A 34 -9.70 15.93 -10.55
CA VAL A 34 -8.39 15.81 -11.22
C VAL A 34 -8.29 14.47 -11.94
N LEU A 35 -8.78 13.39 -11.33
CA LEU A 35 -8.79 12.06 -11.96
C LEU A 35 -9.82 11.94 -13.08
N GLY A 36 -10.85 12.78 -13.05
CA GLY A 36 -11.88 12.83 -14.08
C GLY A 36 -12.83 13.99 -13.86
N SER A 37 -13.07 14.80 -14.90
CA SER A 37 -13.93 15.98 -14.86
C SER A 37 -15.39 15.62 -14.56
N TYR A 38 -16.23 16.63 -14.32
CA TYR A 38 -17.64 16.43 -13.96
C TYR A 38 -18.39 15.53 -14.97
N GLY A 39 -18.21 15.74 -16.28
CA GLY A 39 -18.79 14.90 -17.32
C GLY A 39 -17.88 13.79 -17.84
N GLY A 40 -16.59 13.77 -17.48
CA GLY A 40 -15.62 12.81 -18.02
C GLY A 40 -15.10 13.20 -19.40
N GLU A 41 -14.97 14.50 -19.66
CA GLU A 41 -14.38 15.07 -20.88
C GLU A 41 -12.85 15.15 -20.83
N THR A 42 -12.29 15.32 -19.63
CA THR A 42 -10.85 15.45 -19.36
C THR A 42 -10.50 14.89 -17.99
N GLY A 43 -9.22 14.78 -17.68
CA GLY A 43 -8.68 14.28 -16.43
C GLY A 43 -7.17 14.08 -16.52
N LEU A 44 -6.58 13.60 -15.43
CA LEU A 44 -5.16 13.29 -15.35
C LEU A 44 -4.79 12.19 -16.36
N THR A 45 -3.70 12.38 -17.08
CA THR A 45 -3.17 11.47 -18.10
C THR A 45 -1.87 10.82 -17.64
N LEU A 46 -1.44 9.74 -18.32
CA LEU A 46 -0.17 9.09 -18.01
C LEU A 46 1.03 10.02 -18.28
N GLY A 47 0.92 10.93 -19.25
CA GLY A 47 1.94 11.95 -19.54
C GLY A 47 2.09 13.02 -18.45
N ASP A 48 1.13 13.13 -17.53
CA ASP A 48 1.24 14.01 -16.36
C ASP A 48 2.13 13.41 -15.24
N LEU A 49 2.61 12.19 -15.42
CA LEU A 49 3.47 11.43 -14.51
C LEU A 49 4.85 11.24 -15.17
N PRO A 50 5.78 12.22 -15.05
CA PRO A 50 6.99 12.24 -15.87
C PRO A 50 7.95 11.08 -15.60
N GLU A 51 7.91 10.48 -14.41
CA GLU A 51 8.72 9.31 -14.07
C GLU A 51 8.08 7.96 -14.41
N LEU A 52 6.87 7.96 -14.99
CA LEU A 52 6.21 6.74 -15.44
C LEU A 52 6.78 6.30 -16.78
N ASP A 53 7.47 5.16 -16.77
CA ASP A 53 7.90 4.46 -17.98
C ASP A 53 6.82 3.43 -18.37
N LEU A 54 6.29 3.59 -19.59
CA LEU A 54 5.31 2.69 -20.17
C LEU A 54 5.95 1.53 -20.93
N ASP A 55 7.26 1.52 -21.18
CA ASP A 55 7.90 0.38 -21.81
C ASP A 55 7.83 -0.87 -20.92
N PRO A 56 7.70 -2.09 -21.46
CA PRO A 56 7.68 -3.30 -20.64
C PRO A 56 9.05 -3.56 -19.98
N PRO A 57 9.14 -3.78 -18.66
CA PRO A 57 8.05 -3.71 -17.67
C PRO A 57 7.71 -2.27 -17.27
N ILE A 58 6.40 -1.97 -17.13
CA ILE A 58 5.92 -0.66 -16.65
C ILE A 58 6.55 -0.40 -15.28
N ARG A 59 7.17 0.76 -15.12
CA ARG A 59 7.81 1.14 -13.86
C ARG A 59 7.75 2.64 -13.62
N ILE A 60 7.99 3.02 -12.37
CA ILE A 60 8.18 4.41 -11.98
C ILE A 60 9.66 4.57 -11.61
N ALA A 61 10.36 5.45 -12.33
CA ALA A 61 11.81 5.54 -12.27
C ALA A 61 12.35 6.19 -10.99
N GLU A 62 11.58 7.08 -10.35
CA GLU A 62 11.99 7.81 -9.16
C GLU A 62 10.82 7.95 -8.19
N LEU A 63 11.08 7.80 -6.89
CA LEU A 63 10.09 7.90 -5.83
C LEU A 63 10.50 8.95 -4.79
N PRO A 64 9.53 9.65 -4.17
CA PRO A 64 8.12 9.78 -4.55
C PRO A 64 7.97 10.40 -5.94
N PHE A 65 7.08 9.89 -6.79
CA PHE A 65 6.97 10.34 -8.18
C PHE A 65 6.14 11.61 -8.32
N VAL A 66 6.40 12.39 -9.36
CA VAL A 66 5.75 13.67 -9.59
C VAL A 66 4.39 13.47 -10.26
N ILE A 67 3.40 14.26 -9.84
CA ILE A 67 2.11 14.36 -10.48
C ILE A 67 1.90 15.83 -10.87
N ARG A 68 1.87 16.10 -12.17
CA ARG A 68 1.61 17.44 -12.71
C ARG A 68 0.12 17.64 -12.87
N VAL A 69 -0.46 18.58 -12.14
CA VAL A 69 -1.88 18.90 -12.27
C VAL A 69 -2.03 20.17 -13.09
N ALA A 70 -2.59 20.02 -14.29
CA ALA A 70 -2.87 21.13 -15.19
C ALA A 70 -3.84 22.14 -14.57
N ALA A 71 -3.72 23.41 -14.99
CA ALA A 71 -4.56 24.50 -14.50
C ALA A 71 -6.06 24.23 -14.71
N GLU A 72 -6.44 23.60 -15.82
CA GLU A 72 -7.83 23.24 -16.15
C GLU A 72 -8.45 22.23 -15.18
N LEU A 73 -7.64 21.37 -14.56
CA LEU A 73 -8.07 20.38 -13.57
C LEU A 73 -8.07 20.93 -12.13
N SER A 74 -7.51 22.13 -11.94
CA SER A 74 -7.37 22.77 -10.63
C SER A 74 -8.54 23.72 -10.33
N LYS A 75 -9.06 23.66 -9.09
CA LYS A 75 -10.10 24.59 -8.62
C LYS A 75 -9.65 26.05 -8.66
N THR A 76 -8.37 26.31 -8.46
CA THR A 76 -7.80 27.67 -8.46
C THR A 76 -7.42 28.14 -9.86
N ARG A 77 -7.63 27.30 -10.89
CA ARG A 77 -7.16 27.53 -12.28
C ARG A 77 -5.66 27.81 -12.37
N ARG A 78 -4.89 27.26 -11.43
CA ARG A 78 -3.43 27.29 -11.43
C ARG A 78 -2.90 25.87 -11.49
N GLN A 79 -1.89 25.67 -12.33
CA GLN A 79 -1.14 24.42 -12.33
C GLN A 79 -0.41 24.26 -11.00
N TYR A 80 -0.25 23.03 -10.54
CA TYR A 80 0.55 22.71 -9.37
C TYR A 80 1.16 21.31 -9.52
N ILE A 81 2.16 21.04 -8.70
CA ILE A 81 2.80 19.73 -8.59
C ILE A 81 2.38 19.13 -7.26
N THR A 82 2.11 17.83 -7.26
CA THR A 82 2.03 17.01 -6.05
C THR A 82 2.83 15.72 -6.29
N PHE A 83 2.83 14.82 -5.31
CA PHE A 83 3.64 13.62 -5.35
C PHE A 83 2.81 12.36 -5.07
N GLY A 84 3.30 11.23 -5.57
CA GLY A 84 2.80 9.90 -5.24
C GLY A 84 3.85 9.10 -4.48
N THR A 85 3.41 8.49 -3.38
CA THR A 85 4.20 7.56 -2.53
C THR A 85 4.55 6.25 -3.24
N GLU A 86 5.44 5.43 -2.67
CA GLU A 86 5.77 4.08 -3.17
C GLU A 86 4.54 3.16 -3.20
N GLN A 87 3.67 3.23 -2.18
CA GLN A 87 2.44 2.43 -2.15
C GLN A 87 1.50 2.75 -3.33
N LEU A 88 1.38 4.03 -3.68
CA LEU A 88 0.62 4.47 -4.85
C LEU A 88 1.28 4.02 -6.16
N ALA A 89 2.60 4.14 -6.26
CA ALA A 89 3.36 3.67 -7.42
C ALA A 89 3.10 2.18 -7.69
N THR A 90 3.20 1.35 -6.65
CA THR A 90 2.96 -0.10 -6.73
C THR A 90 1.54 -0.41 -7.21
N ALA A 91 0.53 0.25 -6.61
CA ALA A 91 -0.86 0.05 -7.00
C ALA A 91 -1.13 0.52 -8.44
N LEU A 92 -0.53 1.63 -8.85
CA LEU A 92 -0.67 2.18 -10.20
C LEU A 92 -0.05 1.25 -11.24
N VAL A 93 1.19 0.78 -11.03
CA VAL A 93 1.86 -0.15 -11.95
C VAL A 93 1.05 -1.43 -12.12
N ALA A 94 0.56 -2.03 -11.02
CA ALA A 94 -0.29 -3.22 -11.10
C ALA A 94 -1.58 -2.97 -11.90
N TYR A 95 -2.23 -1.82 -11.71
CA TYR A 95 -3.42 -1.43 -12.45
C TYR A 95 -3.15 -1.20 -13.95
N LEU A 96 -2.03 -0.58 -14.30
CA LEU A 96 -1.64 -0.33 -15.69
C LEU A 96 -1.26 -1.63 -16.41
N ASN A 97 -0.56 -2.55 -15.73
CA ASN A 97 -0.28 -3.88 -16.29
C ASN A 97 -1.57 -4.64 -16.59
N SER A 98 -2.52 -4.66 -15.66
CA SER A 98 -3.86 -5.24 -15.88
C SER A 98 -4.58 -4.61 -17.08
N ARG A 99 -4.51 -3.29 -17.27
CA ARG A 99 -5.07 -2.62 -18.46
C ARG A 99 -4.39 -3.08 -19.76
N ARG A 100 -3.07 -3.19 -19.76
CA ARG A 100 -2.29 -3.68 -20.91
C ARG A 100 -2.60 -5.13 -21.24
N GLU A 101 -2.69 -6.00 -20.24
CA GLU A 101 -3.08 -7.41 -20.38
C GLU A 101 -4.48 -7.56 -20.97
N ASN A 102 -5.39 -6.63 -20.65
CA ASN A 102 -6.71 -6.53 -21.26
C ASN A 102 -6.71 -5.90 -22.67
N GLY A 103 -5.54 -5.71 -23.29
CA GLY A 103 -5.38 -5.26 -24.67
C GLY A 103 -5.36 -3.74 -24.87
N GLU A 104 -5.34 -2.95 -23.79
CA GLU A 104 -5.26 -1.49 -23.91
C GLU A 104 -3.86 -1.03 -24.34
N LYS A 105 -3.79 -0.22 -25.41
CA LYS A 105 -2.56 0.42 -25.87
C LYS A 105 -2.30 1.71 -25.08
N LEU A 106 -1.64 1.57 -23.94
CA LEU A 106 -1.28 2.70 -23.08
C LEU A 106 -0.29 3.64 -23.77
N ASN A 107 -0.53 4.93 -23.66
CA ASN A 107 0.33 6.02 -24.14
C ASN A 107 0.19 7.23 -23.22
N GLU A 108 0.98 8.29 -23.46
CA GLU A 108 0.97 9.52 -22.66
C GLU A 108 -0.41 10.20 -22.56
N HIS A 109 -1.27 10.09 -23.57
CA HIS A 109 -2.62 10.68 -23.56
C HIS A 109 -3.67 9.79 -22.89
N SER A 110 -3.29 8.57 -22.51
CA SER A 110 -4.21 7.64 -21.85
C SER A 110 -4.60 8.21 -20.48
N PRO A 111 -5.89 8.15 -20.08
CA PRO A 111 -6.29 8.55 -18.74
C PRO A 111 -5.59 7.69 -17.68
N VAL A 112 -5.21 8.29 -16.55
CA VAL A 112 -4.69 7.53 -15.40
C VAL A 112 -5.74 6.55 -14.89
N VAL A 113 -7.00 6.96 -14.85
CA VAL A 113 -8.14 6.14 -14.42
C VAL A 113 -9.20 6.11 -15.52
N VAL A 114 -9.62 4.91 -15.91
CA VAL A 114 -10.64 4.71 -16.94
C VAL A 114 -11.98 4.21 -16.36
N PRO A 115 -13.12 4.50 -17.01
CA PRO A 115 -14.40 3.89 -16.70
C PRO A 115 -14.31 2.36 -16.79
N GLY A 116 -15.20 1.67 -16.06
CA GLY A 116 -15.22 0.21 -16.07
C GLY A 116 -15.74 -0.28 -17.41
N THR A 117 -15.89 -1.60 -17.56
CA THR A 117 -16.59 -2.18 -18.70
C THR A 117 -17.90 -1.45 -18.92
N LEU A 118 -17.95 -0.65 -19.99
CA LEU A 118 -19.12 0.15 -20.29
C LEU A 118 -20.20 -0.76 -20.86
N ARG A 119 -21.44 -0.56 -20.44
CA ARG A 119 -22.61 -1.25 -20.97
C ARG A 119 -23.63 -0.25 -21.50
N GLY A 120 -24.36 -0.62 -22.55
CA GLY A 120 -25.52 0.13 -23.05
C GLY A 120 -25.21 1.57 -23.45
N ILE A 121 -25.97 2.53 -22.90
CA ILE A 121 -25.90 3.96 -23.26
C ILE A 121 -24.48 4.53 -23.09
N ALA A 122 -23.71 4.05 -22.11
CA ALA A 122 -22.35 4.53 -21.88
C ALA A 122 -21.38 4.16 -23.02
N VAL A 123 -21.63 3.04 -23.71
CA VAL A 123 -20.87 2.67 -24.93
C VAL A 123 -21.20 3.64 -26.06
N ARG A 124 -22.47 4.07 -26.16
CA ARG A 124 -22.91 5.05 -27.17
C ARG A 124 -22.34 6.44 -26.91
N SER A 125 -22.34 6.90 -25.66
CA SER A 125 -21.76 8.21 -25.31
C SER A 125 -20.24 8.24 -25.56
N ARG A 126 -19.52 7.13 -25.39
CA ARG A 126 -18.09 7.04 -25.79
C ARG A 126 -17.85 7.26 -27.28
N ARG A 127 -18.84 7.05 -28.14
CA ARG A 127 -18.72 7.34 -29.57
C ARG A 127 -18.81 8.83 -29.87
N GLU A 128 -19.32 9.63 -28.94
CA GLU A 128 -19.27 11.09 -29.05
C GLU A 128 -17.83 11.56 -28.82
N ALA A 129 -17.33 12.43 -29.70
CA ALA A 129 -15.96 12.95 -29.64
C ALA A 129 -15.60 13.55 -28.27
N ARG A 130 -16.60 14.10 -27.55
CA ARG A 130 -16.46 14.65 -26.19
C ARG A 130 -16.00 13.60 -25.17
N PHE A 131 -16.47 12.36 -25.27
CA PHE A 131 -16.17 11.28 -24.32
C PHE A 131 -15.30 10.17 -24.93
N GLY A 132 -14.96 10.28 -26.22
CA GLY A 132 -14.15 9.31 -26.95
C GLY A 132 -12.71 9.15 -26.43
N ARG A 133 -12.23 10.11 -25.63
CA ARG A 133 -10.90 10.03 -24.98
C ARG A 133 -10.86 9.08 -23.78
N GLY A 134 -12.02 8.57 -23.34
CA GLY A 134 -12.08 7.50 -22.35
C GLY A 134 -11.93 7.93 -20.88
N PHE A 135 -12.03 9.22 -20.55
CA PHE A 135 -11.98 9.69 -19.16
C PHE A 135 -13.20 9.24 -18.35
N ILE A 136 -12.98 9.01 -17.06
CA ILE A 136 -14.03 8.70 -16.09
C ILE A 136 -14.71 9.98 -15.59
N ALA A 137 -16.03 9.98 -15.45
CA ALA A 137 -16.72 11.10 -14.83
C ALA A 137 -16.43 11.16 -13.32
N MET A 138 -16.29 12.36 -12.75
CA MET A 138 -16.02 12.58 -11.32
C MET A 138 -16.99 11.80 -10.43
N LYS A 139 -18.28 11.76 -10.79
CA LYS A 139 -19.30 11.01 -10.03
C LYS A 139 -18.97 9.52 -9.91
N ASN A 140 -18.34 8.94 -10.93
CA ASN A 140 -17.97 7.53 -10.95
C ASN A 140 -16.67 7.30 -10.16
N VAL A 141 -15.72 8.24 -10.17
CA VAL A 141 -14.54 8.22 -9.29
C VAL A 141 -14.98 8.18 -7.83
N VAL A 142 -15.92 9.06 -7.47
CA VAL A 142 -16.48 9.16 -6.11
C VAL A 142 -17.27 7.91 -5.76
N LYS A 143 -18.11 7.40 -6.66
CA LYS A 143 -18.94 6.22 -6.43
C LYS A 143 -18.11 4.95 -6.21
N GLU A 144 -17.01 4.78 -6.95
CA GLU A 144 -16.14 3.59 -6.85
C GLU A 144 -15.66 3.33 -5.42
N VAL A 145 -15.36 4.40 -4.67
CA VAL A 145 -14.82 4.30 -3.31
C VAL A 145 -15.90 4.43 -2.22
N GLN A 146 -17.07 4.97 -2.57
CA GLN A 146 -18.09 5.35 -1.61
C GLN A 146 -18.65 4.17 -0.81
N ASP A 147 -18.93 3.04 -1.48
CA ASP A 147 -19.59 1.90 -0.83
C ASP A 147 -18.65 1.21 0.17
N VAL A 148 -17.36 1.09 -0.18
CA VAL A 148 -16.34 0.56 0.73
C VAL A 148 -16.09 1.51 1.91
N LEU A 149 -16.06 2.82 1.66
CA LEU A 149 -15.92 3.80 2.75
C LEU A 149 -17.09 3.76 3.74
N HIS A 150 -18.33 3.65 3.25
CA HIS A 150 -19.50 3.56 4.11
C HIS A 150 -19.52 2.26 4.92
N SER A 151 -19.18 1.12 4.32
CA SER A 151 -19.17 -0.18 5.00
C SER A 151 -17.97 -0.40 5.93
N SER A 152 -16.93 0.43 5.81
CA SER A 152 -15.73 0.36 6.65
C SER A 152 -15.69 1.45 7.73
N ALA A 153 -16.65 2.38 7.74
CA ALA A 153 -16.73 3.40 8.76
C ALA A 153 -17.19 2.82 10.11
N PRO A 154 -16.68 3.31 11.25
CA PRO A 154 -17.18 2.94 12.57
C PRO A 154 -18.68 3.22 12.73
N GLU A 155 -19.31 2.54 13.68
CA GLU A 155 -20.74 2.74 13.99
C GLU A 155 -21.02 4.22 14.34
N GLY A 156 -22.11 4.75 13.80
CA GLY A 156 -22.48 6.17 13.95
C GLY A 156 -21.63 7.15 13.12
N VAL A 157 -20.61 6.68 12.38
CA VAL A 157 -19.75 7.52 11.55
C VAL A 157 -20.09 7.32 10.07
N ARG A 158 -20.13 8.43 9.32
CA ARG A 158 -20.30 8.39 7.86
C ARG A 158 -19.12 9.02 7.14
N TRP A 159 -18.30 8.19 6.51
CA TRP A 159 -17.22 8.64 5.65
C TRP A 159 -17.71 8.96 4.24
N ARG A 160 -17.53 10.22 3.82
CA ARG A 160 -17.75 10.66 2.43
C ARG A 160 -16.42 10.58 1.68
N PRO A 161 -16.39 10.40 0.35
CA PRO A 161 -15.13 10.26 -0.40
C PRO A 161 -14.10 11.40 -0.20
N TYR A 162 -14.55 12.62 0.10
CA TYR A 162 -13.66 13.74 0.48
C TYR A 162 -12.83 13.49 1.75
N VAL A 163 -13.22 12.54 2.59
CA VAL A 163 -12.47 12.14 3.79
C VAL A 163 -11.05 11.67 3.46
N LEU A 164 -10.83 11.13 2.26
CA LEU A 164 -9.51 10.67 1.80
C LEU A 164 -8.59 11.87 1.57
N ARG A 165 -9.09 12.95 0.96
CA ARG A 165 -8.32 14.19 0.85
C ARG A 165 -8.08 14.82 2.22
N SER A 166 -9.06 14.75 3.14
CA SER A 166 -8.86 15.19 4.52
C SER A 166 -7.78 14.37 5.23
N TYR A 167 -7.75 13.06 5.02
CA TYR A 167 -6.68 12.19 5.51
C TYR A 167 -5.30 12.69 5.07
N CYS A 168 -5.10 12.91 3.76
CA CYS A 168 -3.85 13.46 3.24
C CYS A 168 -3.45 14.76 3.95
N SER A 169 -4.38 15.72 4.00
CA SER A 169 -4.14 17.03 4.60
C SER A 169 -3.76 16.94 6.07
N THR A 170 -4.44 16.09 6.85
CA THR A 170 -4.15 15.96 8.27
C THR A 170 -2.88 15.16 8.53
N ARG A 171 -2.58 14.12 7.75
CA ARG A 171 -1.33 13.37 7.86
C ARG A 171 -0.11 14.22 7.54
N LEU A 172 -0.19 15.04 6.49
CA LEU A 172 0.86 16.02 6.19
C LEU A 172 0.97 17.12 7.25
N LEU A 173 -0.13 17.51 7.90
CA LEU A 173 -0.09 18.45 9.03
C LEU A 173 0.65 17.86 10.24
N LEU A 174 0.45 16.57 10.53
CA LEU A 174 1.21 15.88 11.58
C LEU A 174 2.70 15.79 11.23
N ALA A 175 3.02 15.49 9.96
CA ALA A 175 4.37 15.50 9.45
C ALA A 175 5.03 16.90 9.55
N GLU A 176 4.28 17.97 9.26
CA GLU A 176 4.70 19.36 9.46
C GLU A 176 5.05 19.62 10.93
N GLY A 177 4.19 19.19 11.86
CA GLY A 177 4.44 19.30 13.30
C GLY A 177 5.71 18.57 13.78
N GLN A 178 6.20 17.59 13.02
CA GLN A 178 7.45 16.88 13.27
C GLN A 178 8.63 17.38 12.42
N GLY A 179 8.46 18.49 11.70
CA GLY A 179 9.51 19.08 10.87
C GLY A 179 9.88 18.27 9.63
N LYS A 180 9.02 17.34 9.19
CA LYS A 180 9.28 16.47 8.02
C LYS A 180 8.97 17.15 6.69
N ILE A 181 8.00 18.08 6.71
CA ILE A 181 7.56 18.85 5.55
C ILE A 181 7.26 20.28 5.99
N SER A 182 7.64 21.25 5.16
CA SER A 182 7.33 22.66 5.39
C SER A 182 5.86 22.97 5.13
N ARG A 183 5.34 23.97 5.84
CA ARG A 183 3.97 24.46 5.64
C ARG A 183 3.73 24.89 4.20
N ASP A 184 4.66 25.64 3.63
CA ASP A 184 4.56 26.16 2.26
C ASP A 184 4.48 25.03 1.24
N LEU A 185 5.31 23.99 1.39
CA LEU A 185 5.24 22.82 0.53
C LEU A 185 3.92 22.07 0.71
N ARG A 186 3.47 21.84 1.94
CA ARG A 186 2.18 21.18 2.21
C ARG A 186 1.01 21.91 1.54
N GLU A 187 0.96 23.24 1.65
CA GLU A 187 -0.09 24.04 1.01
C GLU A 187 0.01 23.99 -0.53
N ALA A 188 1.24 24.03 -1.07
CA ALA A 188 1.50 23.96 -2.50
C ALA A 188 1.03 22.64 -3.12
N ILE A 189 1.40 21.49 -2.54
CA ILE A 189 1.06 20.16 -3.09
C ILE A 189 -0.43 19.82 -2.96
N LEU A 190 -1.13 20.45 -2.02
CA LEU A 190 -2.59 20.36 -1.91
C LEU A 190 -3.31 21.29 -2.92
N GLY A 191 -2.58 22.10 -3.68
CA GLY A 191 -3.13 23.06 -4.63
C GLY A 191 -3.93 24.17 -3.95
N HIS A 192 -3.49 24.58 -2.75
CA HIS A 192 -4.00 25.76 -2.06
C HIS A 192 -3.26 27.02 -2.52
N ASP A 193 -3.89 28.19 -2.36
CA ASP A 193 -3.24 29.46 -2.67
C ASP A 193 -2.32 29.83 -1.51
N GLY A 194 -1.02 29.59 -1.63
CA GLY A 194 -0.02 29.91 -0.59
C GLY A 194 0.29 31.41 -0.47
N GLY A 195 -0.69 32.27 -0.78
CA GLY A 195 -0.60 33.71 -0.66
C GLY A 195 0.46 34.36 -1.57
N ILE A 196 0.98 35.51 -1.13
CA ILE A 196 1.99 36.29 -1.87
C ILE A 196 3.32 35.51 -1.97
N ALA A 197 3.70 34.73 -0.95
CA ALA A 197 4.94 33.94 -0.94
C ALA A 197 4.95 32.83 -2.00
N SER A 198 3.80 32.17 -2.24
CA SER A 198 3.66 31.17 -3.31
C SER A 198 3.89 31.74 -4.72
N ARG A 199 3.63 33.03 -4.93
CA ARG A 199 3.89 33.69 -6.23
C ARG A 199 5.38 33.80 -6.58
N TYR A 200 6.25 33.82 -5.56
CA TYR A 200 7.69 33.94 -5.76
C TYR A 200 8.38 32.57 -5.86
N ASN A 201 7.83 31.53 -5.22
CA ASN A 201 8.49 30.21 -5.11
C ASN A 201 7.80 29.08 -5.90
N VAL A 202 6.48 29.12 -6.11
CA VAL A 202 5.69 27.94 -6.56
C VAL A 202 4.88 28.21 -7.84
N GLY A 203 4.64 29.48 -8.19
CA GLY A 203 3.87 29.88 -9.37
C GLY A 203 4.59 29.75 -10.72
N LYS A 204 5.92 29.64 -10.70
CA LYS A 204 6.74 29.27 -11.87
C LYS A 204 6.97 27.76 -11.84
N ARG A 205 7.15 27.15 -13.02
CA ARG A 205 7.60 25.75 -13.16
C ARG A 205 8.72 25.53 -12.14
N TRP A 206 8.57 24.58 -11.21
CA TRP A 206 9.59 24.35 -10.18
C TRP A 206 10.92 24.08 -10.89
N GLY A 207 11.96 24.81 -10.50
CA GLY A 207 13.32 24.46 -10.91
C GLY A 207 13.71 23.08 -10.36
N GLU A 208 14.72 22.45 -10.95
CA GLU A 208 15.15 21.11 -10.56
C GLU A 208 15.54 21.02 -9.08
N GLU A 209 16.23 22.05 -8.56
CA GLU A 209 16.63 22.12 -7.16
C GLU A 209 15.42 22.15 -6.21
N LEU A 210 14.44 23.02 -6.49
CA LEU A 210 13.20 23.09 -5.70
C LEU A 210 12.39 21.80 -5.78
N LEU A 211 12.34 21.17 -6.97
CA LEU A 211 11.66 19.89 -7.15
C LEU A 211 12.32 18.78 -6.35
N THR A 212 13.66 18.75 -6.33
CA THR A 212 14.44 17.77 -5.57
C THR A 212 14.22 17.95 -4.07
N GLU A 213 14.26 19.19 -3.59
CA GLU A 213 13.98 19.54 -2.20
C GLU A 213 12.56 19.14 -1.79
N ALA A 214 11.58 19.52 -2.61
CA ALA A 214 10.18 19.20 -2.37
C ALA A 214 9.92 17.69 -2.38
N ARG A 215 10.57 16.94 -3.29
CA ARG A 215 10.51 15.49 -3.33
C ARG A 215 11.07 14.89 -2.03
N ARG A 216 12.20 15.41 -1.55
CA ARG A 216 12.82 14.97 -0.28
C ARG A 216 11.92 15.22 0.93
N GLU A 217 11.36 16.42 1.07
CA GLU A 217 10.41 16.74 2.13
C GLU A 217 9.16 15.85 2.08
N TYR A 218 8.60 15.62 0.88
CA TYR A 218 7.45 14.72 0.74
C TYR A 218 7.83 13.26 1.06
N ALA A 219 9.04 12.81 0.69
CA ALA A 219 9.54 11.48 1.05
C ALA A 219 9.64 11.30 2.56
N ASN A 220 10.14 12.31 3.28
CA ASN A 220 10.19 12.32 4.74
C ASN A 220 8.80 12.25 5.39
N ALA A 221 7.77 12.79 4.72
CA ALA A 221 6.38 12.76 5.18
C ALA A 221 5.60 11.52 4.72
N ALA A 222 6.14 10.70 3.81
CA ALA A 222 5.42 9.58 3.21
C ALA A 222 4.99 8.53 4.26
N GLU A 223 5.78 8.34 5.32
CA GLU A 223 5.47 7.40 6.42
C GLU A 223 4.15 7.71 7.15
N PHE A 224 3.68 8.96 7.10
CA PHE A 224 2.41 9.37 7.69
C PHE A 224 1.22 9.04 6.79
N LEU A 225 1.46 8.88 5.49
CA LEU A 225 0.45 8.61 4.48
C LEU A 225 0.28 7.11 4.25
N GLU A 226 1.39 6.40 4.10
CA GLU A 226 1.39 4.98 3.75
C GLU A 226 0.76 4.10 4.83
N THR A 227 0.09 3.05 4.38
CA THR A 227 -0.47 1.99 5.24
C THR A 227 0.45 0.78 5.29
N SER A 228 1.38 0.69 4.32
CA SER A 228 2.28 -0.43 4.11
C SER A 228 3.24 -0.65 5.28
N THR A 229 3.70 0.41 5.94
CA THR A 229 4.57 0.33 7.12
C THR A 229 3.86 -0.41 8.24
N GLN A 230 2.61 -0.05 8.57
CA GLN A 230 1.84 -0.74 9.59
C GLN A 230 1.54 -2.20 9.20
N THR A 231 1.21 -2.47 7.93
CA THR A 231 0.96 -3.84 7.44
C THR A 231 2.23 -4.70 7.45
N ARG A 232 3.39 -4.19 7.02
CA ARG A 232 4.68 -4.90 7.10
C ARG A 232 5.04 -5.19 8.55
N THR A 233 4.89 -4.22 9.45
CA THR A 233 5.14 -4.42 10.89
C THR A 233 4.19 -5.46 11.47
N ASN A 234 2.90 -5.43 11.10
CA ASN A 234 1.90 -6.39 11.57
C ASN A 234 2.16 -7.80 11.03
N VAL A 235 2.48 -7.96 9.74
CA VAL A 235 2.81 -9.26 9.13
C VAL A 235 4.11 -9.82 9.69
N ALA A 236 5.14 -8.98 9.84
CA ALA A 236 6.39 -9.38 10.49
C ALA A 236 6.13 -9.80 11.95
N ALA A 237 5.27 -9.09 12.66
CA ALA A 237 4.89 -9.42 14.04
C ALA A 237 4.09 -10.74 14.13
N GLU A 238 3.12 -10.97 13.24
CA GLU A 238 2.37 -12.22 13.18
C GLU A 238 3.24 -13.41 12.77
N PHE A 239 4.11 -13.22 11.78
CA PHE A 239 5.08 -14.24 11.37
C PHE A 239 6.06 -14.57 12.51
N ARG A 240 6.56 -13.55 13.22
CA ARG A 240 7.41 -13.70 14.40
C ARG A 240 6.68 -14.47 15.52
N ARG A 241 5.42 -14.12 15.82
CA ARG A 241 4.59 -14.89 16.78
C ARG A 241 4.41 -16.34 16.35
N THR A 242 4.16 -16.58 15.06
CA THR A 242 3.98 -17.91 14.51
C THR A 242 5.25 -18.74 14.65
N LEU A 243 6.42 -18.19 14.32
CA LEU A 243 7.71 -18.85 14.49
C LEU A 243 8.01 -19.19 15.96
N LEU A 244 7.77 -18.25 16.87
CA LEU A 244 7.97 -18.47 18.31
C LEU A 244 7.02 -19.55 18.85
N GLY A 245 5.76 -19.58 18.39
CA GLY A 245 4.81 -20.63 18.71
C GLY A 245 5.25 -22.02 18.20
N VAL A 246 5.84 -22.10 17.00
CA VAL A 246 6.41 -23.35 16.46
C VAL A 246 7.59 -23.84 17.31
N ALA A 247 8.37 -22.94 17.92
CA ALA A 247 9.42 -23.28 18.88
C ALA A 247 8.90 -23.62 20.30
N GLY A 248 7.58 -23.72 20.47
CA GLY A 248 6.93 -24.16 21.70
C GLY A 248 6.79 -23.08 22.78
N LEU A 249 6.90 -21.80 22.42
CA LEU A 249 6.61 -20.71 23.35
C LEU A 249 5.10 -20.50 23.47
N SER A 250 4.65 -20.24 24.70
CA SER A 250 3.28 -19.81 24.94
C SER A 250 3.04 -18.40 24.39
N PRO A 251 1.78 -18.00 24.14
CA PRO A 251 1.46 -16.65 23.65
C PRO A 251 1.98 -15.52 24.56
N GLU A 252 2.02 -15.74 25.87
CA GLU A 252 2.52 -14.78 26.85
C GLU A 252 4.05 -14.61 26.74
N GLU A 253 4.80 -15.71 26.68
CA GLU A 253 6.26 -15.70 26.49
C GLU A 253 6.65 -15.11 25.13
N ALA A 254 5.91 -15.44 24.07
CA ALA A 254 6.17 -14.90 22.73
C ALA A 254 6.02 -13.37 22.68
N THR A 255 5.20 -12.78 23.56
CA THR A 255 5.00 -11.33 23.63
C THR A 255 6.23 -10.61 24.17
N THR A 256 6.96 -11.23 25.11
CA THR A 256 8.21 -10.68 25.67
C THR A 256 9.33 -10.61 24.64
N HIS A 257 9.35 -11.52 23.67
CA HIS A 257 10.37 -11.60 22.62
C HIS A 257 10.01 -10.82 21.34
N MET A 258 8.91 -10.05 21.35
CA MET A 258 8.44 -9.31 20.18
C MET A 258 9.38 -8.18 19.76
N GLU A 259 10.14 -7.61 20.69
CA GLU A 259 11.06 -6.49 20.46
C GLU A 259 12.52 -6.92 20.28
N ASP A 260 12.82 -8.21 20.46
CA ASP A 260 14.18 -8.74 20.34
C ASP A 260 14.74 -8.59 18.93
N SER A 261 16.07 -8.58 18.81
CA SER A 261 16.72 -8.55 17.50
C SER A 261 16.45 -9.85 16.71
N ASN A 262 16.58 -9.80 15.38
CA ASN A 262 16.40 -11.01 14.55
C ASN A 262 17.45 -12.09 14.87
N GLU A 263 18.67 -11.69 15.26
CA GLU A 263 19.72 -12.64 15.66
C GLU A 263 19.36 -13.37 16.95
N ASP A 264 18.85 -12.66 17.95
CA ASP A 264 18.46 -13.23 19.24
C ASP A 264 17.31 -14.23 19.08
N ILE A 265 16.31 -13.90 18.24
CA ILE A 265 15.22 -14.82 17.94
C ILE A 265 15.71 -16.05 17.21
N LEU A 266 16.60 -15.92 16.22
CA LEU A 266 17.16 -17.08 15.52
C LEU A 266 17.97 -17.98 16.46
N ALA A 267 18.69 -17.41 17.41
CA ALA A 267 19.41 -18.16 18.44
C ALA A 267 18.44 -18.90 19.39
N LEU A 268 17.37 -18.23 19.83
CA LEU A 268 16.32 -18.82 20.65
C LEU A 268 15.60 -19.97 19.93
N LEU A 269 15.22 -19.77 18.66
CA LEU A 269 14.59 -20.78 17.82
C LEU A 269 15.50 -22.00 17.64
N ARG A 270 16.81 -21.80 17.35
CA ARG A 270 17.78 -22.91 17.25
C ARG A 270 17.87 -23.69 18.55
N THR A 271 17.98 -22.99 19.68
CA THR A 271 18.13 -23.62 21.01
C THR A 271 16.91 -24.47 21.37
N ARG A 272 15.70 -24.00 21.03
CA ARG A 272 14.44 -24.69 21.34
C ARG A 272 14.07 -25.77 20.33
N LEU A 273 14.29 -25.55 19.03
CA LEU A 273 13.90 -26.48 17.96
C LEU A 273 14.92 -27.60 17.72
N LEU A 274 16.22 -27.32 17.86
CA LEU A 274 17.27 -28.30 17.61
C LEU A 274 17.74 -29.02 18.88
N GLY A 275 17.25 -28.60 20.05
CA GLY A 275 17.75 -29.05 21.33
C GLY A 275 19.15 -28.50 21.56
N GLY A 276 19.26 -27.51 22.45
CA GLY A 276 20.55 -26.94 22.83
C GLY A 276 21.60 -28.03 23.11
N GLU A 277 22.78 -27.86 22.55
CA GLU A 277 23.96 -28.63 22.92
C GLU A 277 24.14 -28.54 24.45
N GLY A 278 24.02 -29.68 25.15
CA GLY A 278 24.35 -29.79 26.57
C GLY A 278 23.32 -30.45 27.50
N GLY A 279 22.23 -31.05 27.02
CA GLY A 279 21.24 -31.71 27.88
C GLY A 279 21.28 -33.24 27.78
N THR A 280 21.80 -33.92 28.80
CA THR A 280 21.51 -35.35 29.06
C THR A 280 20.01 -35.65 28.90
N PRO A 281 19.60 -36.78 28.30
CA PRO A 281 18.19 -37.08 28.12
C PRO A 281 17.53 -37.22 29.50
N LYS A 282 16.65 -36.28 29.84
CA LYS A 282 15.74 -36.43 30.97
C LYS A 282 14.78 -37.56 30.64
N SER A 283 15.01 -38.69 31.30
CA SER A 283 14.03 -39.75 31.50
C SER A 283 12.77 -39.18 32.15
N GLY A 284 11.73 -38.94 31.36
CA GLY A 284 10.38 -38.64 31.82
C GLY A 284 9.57 -39.94 31.89
N ASN A 285 9.25 -40.38 33.10
CA ASN A 285 8.36 -41.50 33.36
C ASN A 285 6.92 -41.19 32.88
N GLY A 286 6.33 -42.16 32.18
CA GLY A 286 4.89 -42.47 32.29
C GLY A 286 3.97 -41.99 31.17
N ASN A 287 3.98 -42.69 30.02
CA ASN A 287 2.76 -43.35 29.53
C ASN A 287 3.11 -44.28 28.35
N GLY A 288 2.71 -45.54 28.49
CA GLY A 288 3.20 -46.65 27.69
C GLY A 288 2.76 -46.61 26.23
N HIS A 289 3.75 -46.48 25.34
CA HIS A 289 3.82 -47.18 24.08
C HIS A 289 5.31 -47.47 23.81
N ALA A 290 5.60 -48.70 23.36
CA ALA A 290 6.92 -49.33 23.35
C ALA A 290 8.06 -48.41 22.89
N ALA A 291 8.98 -48.09 23.81
CA ALA A 291 10.19 -47.34 23.51
C ALA A 291 11.12 -48.21 22.67
N GLN A 292 11.41 -47.75 21.45
CA GLN A 292 12.37 -48.42 20.56
C GLN A 292 13.76 -48.38 21.19
N LYS A 293 14.34 -49.56 21.41
CA LYS A 293 15.73 -49.71 21.89
C LYS A 293 16.63 -49.97 20.68
N PRO A 294 17.65 -49.14 20.41
CA PRO A 294 18.66 -49.47 19.41
C PRO A 294 19.46 -50.70 19.86
N VAL A 295 19.61 -51.68 18.98
CA VAL A 295 20.35 -52.93 19.22
C VAL A 295 21.46 -53.09 18.18
N SER A 296 22.51 -53.83 18.54
CA SER A 296 23.58 -54.14 17.61
C SER A 296 23.11 -55.14 16.55
N LEU A 297 23.79 -55.17 15.40
CA LEU A 297 23.41 -56.05 14.29
C LEU A 297 23.45 -57.55 14.68
N ALA A 298 24.37 -57.93 15.57
CA ALA A 298 24.49 -59.29 16.08
C ALA A 298 23.32 -59.68 16.99
N GLU A 299 22.79 -58.72 17.78
CA GLU A 299 21.62 -58.95 18.63
C GLU A 299 20.32 -58.96 17.83
N ALA A 300 20.28 -58.23 16.70
CA ALA A 300 19.09 -58.14 15.84
C ALA A 300 18.69 -59.51 15.26
N GLU A 301 19.65 -60.34 14.84
CA GLU A 301 19.36 -61.68 14.29
C GLU A 301 18.68 -62.59 15.32
N SER A 302 19.13 -62.55 16.58
CA SER A 302 18.51 -63.33 17.67
C SER A 302 17.07 -62.86 17.93
N LEU A 303 16.87 -61.55 18.03
CA LEU A 303 15.55 -60.96 18.33
C LEU A 303 14.53 -61.17 17.21
N LEU A 304 14.97 -61.18 15.95
CA LEU A 304 14.14 -61.51 14.79
C LEU A 304 13.67 -62.98 14.81
N SER A 305 14.49 -63.88 15.36
CA SER A 305 14.20 -65.32 15.39
C SER A 305 13.18 -65.73 16.47
N GLU A 306 13.05 -64.93 17.53
CA GLU A 306 12.10 -65.18 18.63
C GLU A 306 10.65 -64.88 18.24
N GLY A 307 10.43 -64.17 17.12
CA GLY A 307 9.11 -63.76 16.64
C GLY A 307 8.45 -62.70 17.53
N TRP A 308 7.30 -62.18 17.10
CA TRP A 308 6.56 -61.17 17.85
C TRP A 308 5.06 -61.43 17.83
N THR A 309 4.43 -61.27 18.99
CA THR A 309 2.98 -61.18 19.15
C THR A 309 2.61 -59.78 19.58
N PHE A 310 1.69 -59.17 18.83
CA PHE A 310 1.12 -57.87 19.17
C PHE A 310 0.04 -58.09 20.24
N VAL A 311 0.13 -57.37 21.36
CA VAL A 311 -0.93 -57.28 22.38
C VAL A 311 -1.59 -55.92 22.25
#